data_AF-A0A3C0TZ88-F1
#
_entry.id   AF-A0A3C0TZ88-F1
#
_cell.length_a   1.000
_cell.length_b   1.000
_cell.length_c   1.000
_cell.angle_alpha   90.00
_cell.angle_beta   90.00
_cell.angle_gamma   90.00
#
_symmetry.space_group_name_H-M   'P 1'
#
loop_
_entity.id
_entity.type
_entity.pdbx_description
1 polymer ?
#
loop_
_entity_poly.entity_id
_entity_poly.type
_entity_poly.pdbx_seq_one_letter_code
_entity_poly.pdbx_strand_id
1 'polypeptide(L)' 'PVMPIFRERELSYMLSFAETKVMFVPREFRGFDHVAMMAGLRRELPALQHVFALGGEGGGEG' A
#
# COMPACT_ATOMS: atom_id res chain seq x y z
N PRO A 1 -7.50 -10.01 -8.91
CA PRO A 1 -6.50 -10.43 -7.88
C PRO A 1 -5.10 -9.90 -8.23
N VAL A 2 -4.56 -9.00 -7.40
CA VAL A 2 -3.15 -8.58 -7.50
C VAL A 2 -2.30 -9.77 -7.05
N MET A 3 -1.40 -10.26 -7.90
CA MET A 3 -0.56 -11.41 -7.57
C MET A 3 0.34 -11.08 -6.36
N PRO A 4 0.44 -11.96 -5.35
CA PRO A 4 1.19 -11.70 -4.11
C PRO A 4 2.73 -11.67 -4.27
N ILE A 5 3.23 -11.54 -5.50
CA ILE A 5 4.66 -11.58 -5.87
C ILE A 5 5.09 -10.29 -6.59
N PHE A 6 4.17 -9.41 -7.00
CA PHE A 6 4.54 -8.20 -7.76
C PHE A 6 5.63 -7.42 -7.01
N ARG A 7 6.81 -7.34 -7.63
CA ARG A 7 7.93 -6.56 -7.09
C ARG A 7 7.47 -5.11 -7.02
N GLU A 8 8.05 -4.32 -6.10
CA GLU A 8 7.71 -2.89 -5.89
C GLU A 8 7.46 -2.12 -7.19
N ARG A 9 8.27 -2.37 -8.23
CA ARG A 9 8.17 -1.76 -9.55
C ARG A 9 6.86 -2.02 -10.28
N GLU A 10 6.39 -3.25 -10.30
CA GLU A 10 5.16 -3.62 -11.01
C GLU A 10 3.94 -3.10 -10.24
N LEU A 11 3.99 -3.13 -8.90
CA LEU A 11 2.97 -2.53 -8.05
C LEU A 11 2.88 -1.02 -8.27
N SER A 12 4.02 -0.32 -8.26
CA SER A 12 4.11 1.13 -8.53
C SER A 12 3.51 1.46 -9.90
N TYR A 13 3.88 0.71 -10.94
CA TYR A 13 3.32 0.89 -12.29
C TYR A 13 1.80 0.73 -12.31
N MET A 14 1.26 -0.34 -11.72
CA MET A 14 -0.19 -0.58 -11.72
C MET A 14 -0.95 0.49 -10.95
N LEU A 15 -0.47 0.88 -9.77
CA LEU A 15 -1.12 1.89 -8.93
C LEU A 15 -1.07 3.29 -9.58
N SER A 16 0.06 3.63 -10.21
CA SER A 16 0.20 4.87 -10.98
C SER A 16 -0.71 4.86 -12.20
N PHE A 17 -0.73 3.77 -12.97
CA PHE A 17 -1.57 3.64 -14.16
C PHE A 17 -3.06 3.73 -13.83
N ALA A 18 -3.49 3.16 -12.69
CA ALA A 18 -4.86 3.21 -12.23
C ALA A 18 -5.22 4.52 -11.50
N GLU A 19 -4.28 5.48 -11.39
CA GLU A 19 -4.44 6.71 -10.60
C GLU A 19 -5.03 6.45 -9.20
N THR A 20 -4.51 5.42 -8.53
CA THR A 20 -5.09 4.93 -7.27
C THR A 20 -4.99 6.02 -6.20
N LYS A 21 -6.13 6.39 -5.61
CA LYS A 21 -6.22 7.41 -4.56
C LYS A 21 -6.12 6.87 -3.14
N VAL A 22 -6.56 5.63 -2.95
CA VAL A 22 -6.65 4.97 -1.64
C VAL A 22 -6.14 3.55 -1.76
N MET A 23 -5.28 3.13 -0.83
CA MET A 23 -4.74 1.78 -0.75
C MET A 23 -4.92 1.21 0.66
N PHE A 24 -5.32 -0.06 0.77
CA PHE A 24 -5.37 -0.79 2.02
C PHE A 24 -4.29 -1.89 1.98
N VAL A 25 -3.43 -1.93 2.99
CA VAL A 25 -2.33 -2.91 3.11
C VAL A 25 -2.32 -3.52 4.51
N PRO A 26 -1.96 -4.79 4.71
CA PRO A 26 -1.64 -5.28 6.04
C PRO A 26 -0.43 -4.52 6.60
N ARG A 27 -0.35 -4.31 7.93
CA ARG A 27 0.85 -3.68 8.52
C ARG A 27 2.11 -4.51 8.23
N GLU A 28 2.01 -5.81 8.48
CA GLU A 28 3.03 -6.79 8.13
C GLU A 28 2.36 -8.01 7.49
N PHE A 29 2.98 -8.58 6.46
CA PHE A 29 2.58 -9.87 5.92
C PHE A 29 3.81 -10.70 5.61
N ARG A 30 3.90 -11.89 6.21
CA ARG A 30 5.03 -12.83 6.09
C ARG A 30 6.39 -12.17 6.40
N GLY A 31 6.46 -11.30 7.42
CA GLY A 31 7.68 -10.60 7.82
C GLY A 31 8.06 -9.39 6.96
N PHE A 32 7.15 -8.94 6.07
CA PHE A 32 7.38 -7.78 5.21
C PHE A 32 6.48 -6.60 5.62
N ASP A 33 7.10 -5.46 5.92
CA ASP A 33 6.43 -4.20 6.27
C ASP A 33 5.90 -3.51 5.00
N HIS A 34 4.60 -3.65 4.76
CA HIS A 34 3.98 -3.06 3.57
C HIS A 34 3.74 -1.55 3.74
N VAL A 35 3.70 -1.03 4.96
CA VAL A 35 3.56 0.41 5.20
C VAL A 35 4.84 1.12 4.79
N ALA A 36 5.99 0.58 5.19
CA ALA A 36 7.30 1.07 4.78
C ALA A 36 7.48 1.01 3.26
N MET A 37 7.04 -0.08 2.61
CA MET A 37 7.02 -0.19 1.15
C MET A 37 6.19 0.92 0.50
N MET A 38 4.94 1.13 0.95
CA MET A 38 4.06 2.18 0.40
C MET A 38 4.64 3.58 0.62
N ALA A 39 5.34 3.82 1.74
CA ALA A 39 6.04 5.06 2.00
C ALA A 39 7.21 5.29 1.01
N GLY A 40 7.93 4.23 0.63
CA GLY A 40 8.98 4.29 -0.40
C GLY A 40 8.42 4.68 -1.78
N LEU A 41 7.26 4.15 -2.14
CA LEU A 41 6.62 4.40 -3.44
C LEU A 41 5.88 5.74 -3.54
N ARG A 42 5.77 6.53 -2.46
CA ARG A 42 5.03 7.82 -2.46
C ARG A 42 5.42 8.78 -3.58
N ARG A 43 6.70 8.78 -3.97
CA ARG A 43 7.21 9.66 -5.04
C ARG A 43 6.73 9.24 -6.43
N GLU A 44 6.49 7.96 -6.63
CA GLU A 44 6.02 7.38 -7.90
C GLU A 44 4.49 7.35 -7.97
N LEU A 45 3.81 7.55 -6.84
CA LEU A 45 2.36 7.48 -6.71
C LEU A 45 1.76 8.84 -6.27
N PRO A 46 1.86 9.91 -7.08
CA PRO A 46 1.37 11.23 -6.70
C PRO A 46 -0.15 11.29 -6.52
N ALA A 47 -0.90 10.42 -7.21
CA ALA A 47 -2.34 10.29 -7.05
C ALA A 47 -2.75 9.61 -5.74
N LEU A 48 -1.83 8.89 -5.09
CA LEU A 48 -2.12 8.13 -3.88
C LEU A 48 -2.14 9.04 -2.65
N GLN A 49 -3.35 9.30 -2.16
CA GLN A 49 -3.61 10.23 -1.07
C GLN A 49 -3.58 9.50 0.29
N HIS A 50 -4.19 8.31 0.35
CA HIS A 50 -4.40 7.58 1.59
C HIS A 50 -3.88 6.14 1.51
N VAL A 51 -3.15 5.73 2.56
CA VAL A 51 -2.74 4.34 2.78
C VAL A 51 -3.23 3.94 4.16
N PHE A 52 -4.05 2.90 4.23
CA PHE A 52 -4.60 2.37 5.47
C PHE A 52 -3.96 1.03 5.79
N ALA A 53 -3.33 0.95 6.96
CA ALA A 53 -2.77 -0.29 7.48
C ALA A 53 -3.86 -1.12 8.18
N LEU A 54 -4.13 -2.30 7.68
CA LEU A 54 -5.04 -3.28 8.27
C LEU A 54 -4.24 -4.15 9.27
N GLY A 55 -4.81 -4.38 10.47
CA GLY A 55 -4.17 -5.20 11.50
C GLY A 55 -3.31 -4.45 12.52
N GLY A 56 -3.41 -3.12 12.59
CA GLY A 56 -3.06 -2.40 13.83
C GLY A 56 -4.21 -2.54 14.83
N GLU A 57 -3.90 -2.50 16.14
CA GLU A 57 -4.92 -2.37 17.19
C GLU A 57 -5.96 -1.35 16.74
N GLY A 58 -7.23 -1.79 16.72
CA GLY A 58 -8.33 -0.94 16.29
C GLY A 58 -8.41 0.29 17.18
N GLY A 59 -7.91 1.42 16.69
CA GLY A 59 -8.42 2.74 17.03
C GLY A 59 -9.73 2.96 16.28
N GLY A 60 -10.72 2.08 16.50
CA GLY A 60 -12.11 2.43 16.26
C GLY A 60 -12.52 3.34 17.40
N GLU A 61 -12.24 4.63 17.25
CA GLU A 61 -12.85 5.65 18.09
C GLU A 61 -14.32 5.76 17.69
N GLY A 62 -15.20 5.68 18.70
CA GLY A 62 -16.58 6.16 18.58
C GLY A 62 -16.62 7.68 18.46
#